data_AF-A0A1G6JLD1-F1
#
_entry.id   AF-A0A1G6JLD1-F1
#
_cell.length_a   1.000
_cell.length_b   1.000
_cell.length_c   1.000
_cell.angle_alpha   90.00
_cell.angle_beta   90.00
_cell.angle_gamma   90.00
#
_symmetry.space_group_name_H-M   'P 1'
#
loop_
_entity.id
_entity.type
_entity.pdbx_description
1 polymer ?
#
loop_
_entity_poly.entity_id
_entity_poly.type
_entity_poly.pdbx_seq_one_letter_code
_entity_poly.pdbx_strand_id
1 'polypeptide(L)'
;MLMSGRAATRRLQAAGLTERSARRVLAAGLAGEPQRITAAHLYDEESVERLAERSTIAWSQLREACPHGVFVARRPGPPADLEDGWPMSLAARFWVDHGIAQHGCFPLVATVAGFVSTGAEIVASHDEPVAAPAPSRTGLTLRPPGGWYDAFRDRRLSTGPGPAWLLLNVPGWISASGAA
;
A
#
# COMPACT_ATOMS: atom_id res chain seq x y z
N MET A 1 -13.23 -14.57 -19.67
CA MET A 1 -14.53 -13.95 -20.05
C MET A 1 -14.51 -12.51 -19.56
N LEU A 2 -15.25 -11.59 -20.20
CA LEU A 2 -15.25 -10.17 -19.82
C LEU A 2 -16.48 -9.84 -18.96
N MET A 3 -16.28 -9.08 -17.89
CA MET A 3 -17.35 -8.58 -17.02
C MET A 3 -17.39 -7.06 -16.96
N SER A 4 -18.59 -6.49 -16.81
CA SER A 4 -18.74 -5.04 -16.65
C SER A 4 -18.15 -4.54 -15.34
N GLY A 5 -17.73 -3.28 -15.29
CA GLY A 5 -17.27 -2.65 -14.04
C GLY A 5 -18.29 -2.73 -12.87
N ARG A 6 -19.60 -2.72 -13.16
CA ARG A 6 -20.65 -2.93 -12.13
C ARG A 6 -20.63 -4.35 -11.57
N ALA A 7 -20.47 -5.35 -12.44
CA ALA A 7 -20.34 -6.75 -12.02
C ALA A 7 -19.07 -6.96 -11.21
N ALA A 8 -17.93 -6.44 -11.69
CA ALA A 8 -16.65 -6.50 -10.99
C ALA A 8 -16.71 -5.84 -9.60
N THR A 9 -17.36 -4.67 -9.50
CA THR A 9 -17.56 -3.98 -8.22
C THR A 9 -18.36 -4.84 -7.25
N ARG A 10 -19.49 -5.41 -7.68
CA ARG A 10 -20.31 -6.30 -6.83
C ARG A 10 -19.55 -7.53 -6.37
N ARG A 11 -18.71 -8.10 -7.25
CA ARG A 11 -17.89 -9.26 -6.91
C ARG A 11 -16.89 -8.96 -5.80
N LEU A 12 -16.22 -7.81 -5.86
CA LEU A 12 -15.32 -7.35 -4.80
C LEU A 12 -16.07 -6.98 -3.50
N GLN A 13 -17.30 -6.48 -3.60
CA GLN A 13 -18.15 -6.24 -2.41
C GLN A 13 -18.49 -7.54 -1.68
N ALA A 14 -18.77 -8.61 -2.42
CA ALA A 14 -18.97 -9.94 -1.83
C ALA A 14 -17.72 -10.46 -1.10
N ALA A 15 -16.52 -9.97 -1.47
CA ALA A 15 -15.26 -10.21 -0.76
C ALA A 15 -15.02 -9.24 0.42
N GLY A 16 -16.05 -8.52 0.86
CA GLY A 16 -16.01 -7.65 2.04
C GLY A 16 -15.50 -6.23 1.79
N LEU A 17 -15.49 -5.75 0.54
CA LEU A 17 -15.17 -4.35 0.25
C LEU A 17 -16.43 -3.47 0.28
N THR A 18 -16.26 -2.21 0.67
CA THR A 18 -17.26 -1.19 0.36
C THR A 18 -17.25 -0.88 -1.13
N GLU A 19 -18.36 -0.36 -1.67
CA GLU A 19 -18.44 -0.01 -3.09
C GLU A 19 -17.34 0.98 -3.50
N ARG A 20 -17.09 2.00 -2.67
CA ARG A 20 -16.04 3.01 -2.91
C ARG A 20 -14.65 2.37 -2.95
N SER A 21 -14.36 1.41 -2.08
CA SER A 21 -13.08 0.69 -2.06
C SER A 21 -12.94 -0.21 -3.30
N ALA A 22 -14.01 -0.93 -3.67
CA ALA A 22 -14.01 -1.80 -4.84
C ALA A 22 -13.75 -1.02 -6.13
N ARG A 23 -14.44 0.11 -6.32
CA ARG A 23 -14.19 1.01 -7.47
C ARG A 23 -12.76 1.55 -7.50
N ARG A 24 -12.20 1.87 -6.34
CA ARG A 24 -10.82 2.38 -6.23
C ARG A 24 -9.78 1.33 -6.61
N VAL A 25 -10.00 0.08 -6.18
CA VAL A 25 -9.15 -1.07 -6.50
C VAL A 25 -9.15 -1.33 -8.01
N LEU A 26 -10.32 -1.30 -8.64
CA LEU A 26 -10.45 -1.45 -10.09
C LEU A 26 -9.80 -0.28 -10.86
N ALA A 27 -10.04 0.95 -10.42
CA ALA A 27 -9.44 2.15 -11.03
C ALA A 27 -7.91 2.22 -10.87
N ALA A 28 -7.36 1.55 -9.86
CA ALA A 28 -5.91 1.41 -9.67
C ALA A 28 -5.29 0.31 -10.55
N GLY A 29 -6.09 -0.39 -11.37
CA GLY A 29 -5.61 -1.42 -12.29
C GLY A 29 -5.25 -2.75 -11.62
N LEU A 30 -5.66 -2.99 -10.36
CA LEU A 30 -5.29 -4.22 -9.64
C LEU A 30 -5.92 -5.49 -10.21
N ALA A 31 -6.97 -5.37 -11.02
CA ALA A 31 -7.57 -6.46 -11.78
C ALA A 31 -7.11 -6.46 -13.26
N GLY A 32 -6.02 -5.77 -13.58
CA GLY A 32 -5.57 -5.49 -14.94
C GLY A 32 -6.16 -4.21 -15.53
N GLU A 33 -5.64 -3.79 -16.69
CA GLU A 33 -6.14 -2.63 -17.43
C GLU A 33 -7.55 -2.95 -17.99
N PRO A 34 -8.56 -2.12 -17.72
CA PRO A 34 -9.89 -2.35 -18.29
C PRO A 34 -9.90 -2.18 -19.81
N GLN A 35 -10.58 -3.08 -20.50
CA GLN A 35 -10.91 -2.89 -21.90
C GLN A 35 -12.01 -1.81 -22.02
N ARG A 36 -11.67 -0.69 -22.65
CA ARG A 36 -12.58 0.43 -22.87
C ARG A 36 -13.43 0.17 -24.11
N ILE A 37 -14.76 0.20 -23.94
CA ILE A 37 -15.73 0.27 -25.02
C ILE A 37 -16.54 1.57 -24.88
N THR A 38 -17.23 1.99 -25.94
CA THR A 38 -17.92 3.29 -26.00
C THR A 38 -18.83 3.60 -24.80
N ALA A 39 -19.43 2.59 -24.18
CA ALA A 39 -20.38 2.74 -23.07
C ALA A 39 -19.92 2.15 -21.73
N ALA A 40 -18.76 1.48 -21.65
CA ALA A 40 -18.36 0.77 -20.43
C ALA A 40 -16.87 0.42 -20.35
N HIS A 41 -16.43 0.13 -19.12
CA HIS A 41 -15.20 -0.58 -18.83
C HIS A 41 -15.51 -2.07 -18.62
N LEU A 42 -14.82 -2.92 -19.36
CA LEU A 42 -14.85 -4.37 -19.22
C LEU A 42 -13.56 -4.84 -18.56
N TYR A 43 -13.69 -5.74 -17.60
CA TYR A 43 -12.57 -6.34 -16.89
C TYR A 43 -12.52 -7.82 -17.21
N ASP A 44 -11.33 -8.40 -17.20
CA ASP A 44 -11.17 -9.84 -17.23
C ASP A 44 -11.73 -10.46 -15.94
N GLU A 45 -12.69 -11.37 -16.10
CA GLU A 45 -13.39 -12.02 -14.99
C GLU A 45 -12.44 -12.79 -14.09
N GLU A 46 -11.54 -13.58 -14.65
CA GLU A 46 -10.58 -14.38 -13.88
C GLU A 46 -9.66 -13.49 -13.03
N SER A 47 -9.23 -12.36 -13.58
CA SER A 47 -8.42 -11.38 -12.85
C SER A 47 -9.17 -10.73 -11.69
N VAL A 48 -10.47 -10.45 -11.86
CA VAL A 48 -11.33 -9.94 -10.76
C VAL A 48 -11.58 -11.01 -9.71
N GLU A 49 -11.80 -12.27 -10.11
CA GLU A 49 -11.99 -13.41 -9.21
C GLU A 49 -10.74 -13.67 -8.36
N ARG A 50 -9.56 -13.79 -9.00
CA ARG A 50 -8.28 -13.93 -8.30
C ARG A 50 -8.05 -12.80 -7.30
N LEU A 51 -8.42 -11.57 -7.67
CA LEU A 51 -8.33 -10.42 -6.78
C LEU A 51 -9.29 -10.55 -5.60
N ALA A 52 -10.53 -10.98 -5.82
CA ALA A 52 -11.54 -11.18 -4.78
C ALA A 52 -11.14 -12.30 -3.78
N GLU A 53 -10.41 -13.31 -4.24
CA GLU A 53 -9.96 -14.47 -3.46
C GLU A 53 -8.70 -14.21 -2.61
N ARG A 54 -8.00 -13.09 -2.82
CA ARG A 54 -6.78 -12.77 -2.05
C ARG A 54 -7.07 -12.73 -0.55
N SER A 55 -6.38 -13.59 0.19
CA SER A 55 -6.57 -13.73 1.63
C SER A 55 -5.92 -12.59 2.41
N THR A 56 -6.49 -12.28 3.58
CA THR A 56 -5.95 -11.29 4.50
C THR A 56 -4.69 -11.82 5.20
N ILE A 57 -3.71 -10.96 5.43
CA ILE A 57 -2.51 -11.24 6.24
C ILE A 57 -2.90 -11.14 7.71
N ALA A 58 -2.70 -12.21 8.48
CA ALA A 58 -2.89 -12.19 9.92
C ALA A 58 -1.76 -11.40 10.61
N TRP A 59 -2.05 -10.83 11.78
CA TRP A 59 -1.04 -10.07 12.54
C TRP A 59 0.20 -10.90 12.89
N SER A 60 0.04 -12.18 13.21
CA SER A 60 1.16 -13.10 13.46
C SER A 60 2.06 -13.25 12.22
N GLN A 61 1.46 -13.45 11.04
CA GLN A 61 2.19 -13.57 9.77
C GLN A 61 2.95 -12.29 9.43
N LEU A 62 2.36 -11.12 9.68
CA LEU A 62 3.04 -9.84 9.49
C LEU A 62 4.26 -9.71 10.41
N ARG A 63 4.12 -10.09 11.70
CA ARG A 63 5.24 -10.04 12.65
C ARG A 63 6.36 -11.02 12.30
N GLU A 64 6.01 -12.19 11.80
CA GLU A 64 6.97 -13.19 11.34
C GLU A 64 7.74 -12.70 10.11
N ALA A 65 7.04 -12.13 9.13
CA ALA A 65 7.66 -11.63 7.90
C ALA A 65 8.49 -10.35 8.11
N CYS A 66 8.02 -9.45 8.99
CA CYS A 66 8.63 -8.15 9.26
C CYS A 66 8.78 -7.91 10.77
N PRO A 67 9.69 -8.64 11.46
CA PRO A 67 9.81 -8.59 12.91
C PRO A 67 10.24 -7.22 13.46
N HIS A 68 10.87 -6.39 12.62
CA HIS A 68 11.40 -5.07 13.00
C HIS A 68 10.53 -3.90 12.50
N GLY A 69 9.39 -4.20 11.90
CA GLY A 69 8.44 -3.21 11.40
C GLY A 69 8.26 -3.21 9.90
N VAL A 70 7.18 -2.58 9.45
CA VAL A 70 6.88 -2.36 8.03
C VAL A 70 6.22 -0.99 7.86
N PHE A 71 6.67 -0.25 6.85
CA PHE A 71 6.06 0.99 6.40
C PHE A 71 4.94 0.67 5.42
N VAL A 72 3.70 1.00 5.77
CA VAL A 72 2.54 0.77 4.91
C VAL A 72 2.15 2.08 4.24
N ALA A 73 2.43 2.18 2.95
CA ALA A 73 1.96 3.26 2.09
C ALA A 73 0.51 2.97 1.64
N ARG A 74 -0.44 3.86 1.94
CA ARG A 74 -1.82 3.75 1.48
C ARG A 74 -2.06 4.69 0.31
N ARG A 75 -2.31 4.13 -0.87
CA ARG A 75 -2.46 4.90 -2.11
C ARG A 75 -3.94 5.01 -2.52
N PRO A 76 -4.34 6.16 -3.06
CA PRO A 76 -5.69 6.35 -3.58
C PRO A 76 -5.88 5.78 -5.00
N GLY A 77 -4.80 5.42 -5.72
CA GLY A 77 -4.85 5.08 -7.15
C GLY A 77 -3.66 4.21 -7.61
N PRO A 78 -3.33 4.21 -8.91
CA PRO A 78 -2.30 3.33 -9.50
C PRO A 78 -0.93 3.49 -8.80
N PRO A 79 0.03 2.56 -9.03
CA PRO A 79 1.37 2.67 -8.48
C PRO A 79 1.96 4.03 -8.88
N ALA A 80 2.03 4.91 -7.88
CA ALA A 80 2.61 6.23 -7.98
C ALA A 80 3.98 6.17 -7.32
N ASP A 81 4.78 7.19 -7.57
CA ASP A 81 6.12 7.27 -7.01
C ASP A 81 6.07 7.08 -5.48
N LEU A 82 6.79 6.06 -5.01
CA LEU A 82 6.89 5.70 -3.60
C LEU A 82 8.08 6.41 -2.94
N GLU A 83 8.96 7.02 -3.73
CA GLU A 83 10.16 7.70 -3.26
C GLU A 83 9.82 9.05 -2.62
N ASP A 84 8.78 9.75 -3.09
CA ASP A 84 8.60 11.17 -2.76
C ASP A 84 7.60 11.47 -1.63
N GLY A 85 7.94 12.49 -0.82
CA GLY A 85 6.93 13.37 -0.24
C GLY A 85 6.20 12.89 1.01
N TRP A 86 6.78 12.00 1.82
CA TRP A 86 6.06 11.45 2.97
C TRP A 86 6.05 12.45 4.14
N PRO A 87 4.86 12.87 4.64
CA PRO A 87 4.76 13.71 5.83
C PRO A 87 4.99 12.84 7.07
N MET A 88 6.25 12.51 7.35
CA MET A 88 6.66 11.71 8.50
C MET A 88 7.01 12.59 9.69
N SER A 89 6.60 12.15 10.89
CA SER A 89 7.10 12.74 12.12
C SER A 89 8.56 12.34 12.33
N LEU A 90 9.31 13.12 13.13
CA LEU A 90 10.69 12.78 13.50
C LEU A 90 10.79 11.39 14.14
N ALA A 91 9.80 11.02 14.96
CA ALA A 91 9.74 9.69 15.57
C ALA A 91 9.55 8.58 14.52
N ALA A 92 8.70 8.78 13.51
CA ALA A 92 8.51 7.81 12.44
C ALA A 92 9.79 7.64 11.61
N ARG A 93 10.42 8.75 11.22
CA ARG A 93 11.69 8.74 10.49
C ARG A 93 12.79 8.05 11.29
N PHE A 94 12.90 8.33 12.59
CA PHE A 94 13.85 7.67 13.48
C PHE A 94 13.72 6.15 13.43
N TRP A 95 12.50 5.59 13.47
CA TRP A 95 12.31 4.14 13.39
C TRP A 95 12.72 3.55 12.04
N VAL A 96 12.41 4.25 10.94
CA VAL A 96 12.84 3.85 9.60
C VAL A 96 14.37 3.86 9.52
N ASP A 97 15.01 4.95 9.92
CA ASP A 97 16.48 5.10 9.89
C ASP A 97 17.17 4.09 10.80
N HIS A 98 16.61 3.83 11.98
CA HIS A 98 17.12 2.81 12.90
C HIS A 98 17.06 1.41 12.26
N GLY A 99 15.92 1.04 11.66
CA GLY A 99 15.78 -0.24 10.99
C GLY A 99 16.74 -0.39 9.80
N ILE A 100 16.93 0.68 9.01
CA ILE A 100 17.94 0.73 7.94
C ILE A 100 19.35 0.52 8.50
N ALA A 101 19.72 1.21 9.58
CA ALA A 101 21.05 1.09 10.17
C ALA A 101 21.33 -0.31 10.73
N GLN A 102 20.32 -1.00 11.25
CA GLN A 102 20.47 -2.35 11.83
C GLN A 102 20.40 -3.47 10.80
N HIS A 103 19.58 -3.34 9.75
CA HIS A 103 19.26 -4.44 8.82
C HIS A 103 19.63 -4.13 7.36
N GLY A 104 20.21 -2.95 7.11
CA GLY A 104 20.53 -2.45 5.78
C GLY A 104 19.30 -2.01 4.96
N CYS A 105 18.08 -2.20 5.48
CA CYS A 105 16.84 -1.76 4.84
C CYS A 105 15.65 -1.73 5.82
N PHE A 106 14.54 -1.10 5.41
CA PHE A 106 13.25 -1.16 6.09
C PHE A 106 12.13 -1.57 5.12
N PRO A 107 11.31 -2.60 5.41
CA PRO A 107 10.24 -3.04 4.52
C PRO A 107 9.19 -1.96 4.26
N LEU A 108 8.81 -1.77 3.00
CA LEU A 108 7.71 -0.90 2.57
C LEU A 108 6.68 -1.68 1.75
N VAL A 109 5.40 -1.54 2.07
CA VAL A 109 4.29 -2.12 1.33
C VAL A 109 3.31 -1.04 0.92
N ALA A 110 3.08 -0.92 -0.38
CA ALA A 110 2.04 -0.07 -0.95
C ALA A 110 0.72 -0.84 -1.03
N THR A 111 -0.37 -0.18 -0.64
CA THR A 111 -1.71 -0.76 -0.64
C THR A 111 -2.75 0.15 -1.29
N VAL A 112 -3.74 -0.45 -1.96
CA VAL A 112 -4.95 0.23 -2.45
C VAL A 112 -6.17 -0.43 -1.81
N ALA A 113 -6.86 0.31 -0.93
CA ALA A 113 -7.96 -0.22 -0.12
C ALA A 113 -7.62 -1.55 0.60
N GLY A 114 -6.39 -1.65 1.09
CA GLY A 114 -5.87 -2.83 1.79
C GLY A 114 -5.31 -3.92 0.87
N PHE A 115 -5.51 -3.89 -0.45
CA PHE A 115 -4.82 -4.81 -1.35
C PHE A 115 -3.37 -4.41 -1.53
N VAL A 116 -2.44 -5.34 -1.34
CA VAL A 116 -1.03 -5.11 -1.63
C VAL A 116 -0.86 -4.91 -3.14
N SER A 117 -0.32 -3.75 -3.53
CA SER A 117 -0.05 -3.39 -4.92
C SER A 117 1.42 -3.51 -5.28
N THR A 118 2.32 -3.25 -4.34
CA THR A 118 3.78 -3.28 -4.53
C THR A 118 4.48 -3.38 -3.18
N GLY A 119 5.67 -3.96 -3.19
CA GLY A 119 6.62 -3.92 -2.08
C GLY A 119 7.92 -3.27 -2.53
N ALA A 120 8.65 -2.69 -1.57
CA ALA A 120 9.98 -2.15 -1.78
C ALA A 120 10.77 -2.21 -0.46
N GLU A 121 12.07 -2.04 -0.54
CA GLU A 121 12.93 -1.86 0.62
C GLU A 121 13.46 -0.43 0.65
N ILE A 122 13.20 0.26 1.75
CA ILE A 122 13.77 1.58 2.02
C ILE A 122 15.23 1.38 2.41
N VAL A 123 16.16 2.03 1.73
CA VAL A 123 17.60 1.96 2.02
C VAL A 123 18.18 3.28 2.51
N ALA A 124 17.46 4.38 2.34
CA ALA A 124 17.79 5.67 2.93
C ALA A 124 16.53 6.53 3.09
N SER A 125 16.53 7.43 4.07
CA SER A 125 15.58 8.53 4.18
C SER A 125 16.33 9.86 4.08
N HIS A 126 15.73 10.85 3.45
CA HIS A 126 16.33 12.17 3.26
C HIS A 126 15.29 13.28 3.37
N ASP A 127 15.73 14.46 3.78
CA ASP A 127 14.86 15.63 3.79
C ASP A 127 14.61 16.07 2.35
N GLU A 128 13.33 16.21 2.01
CA GLU A 128 12.93 16.75 0.71
C GLU A 128 12.82 18.29 0.86
N PRO A 129 13.51 19.07 0.02
CA PRO A 129 13.42 20.51 0.07
C PRO A 129 12.02 20.94 -0.38
N VAL A 130 11.28 21.61 0.52
CA VAL A 130 9.96 22.16 0.20
C VAL A 130 10.02 23.68 0.29
N ALA A 131 9.44 24.38 -0.69
CA ALA A 131 9.33 25.83 -0.66
C ALA A 131 8.55 26.24 0.60
N ALA A 132 9.17 27.05 1.46
CA ALA A 132 8.50 27.58 2.65
C ALA A 132 7.23 28.32 2.24
N PRO A 133 6.11 28.20 3.00
CA PRO A 133 6.00 27.67 4.37
C PRO A 133 5.51 26.20 4.47
N ALA A 134 5.79 25.34 3.49
CA ALA A 134 5.32 23.96 3.53
C ALA A 134 6.00 23.10 4.62
N PRO A 135 5.29 22.12 5.23
CA PRO A 135 5.89 21.20 6.19
C PRO A 135 6.98 20.35 5.52
N SER A 136 8.06 20.05 6.25
CA SER A 136 9.14 19.17 5.79
C SER A 136 8.57 17.82 5.36
N ARG A 137 9.02 17.32 4.21
CA ARG A 137 8.67 15.99 3.71
C ARG A 137 9.91 15.12 3.71
N THR A 138 9.71 13.82 3.83
CA THR A 138 10.79 12.85 3.79
C THR A 138 10.73 12.09 2.48
N GLY A 139 11.79 12.19 1.70
CA GLY A 139 12.05 11.34 0.56
C GLY A 139 12.64 10.00 1.01
N LEU A 140 12.37 8.95 0.25
CA LEU A 140 12.82 7.58 0.49
C LEU A 140 13.59 7.09 -0.72
N THR A 141 14.79 6.55 -0.51
CA THR A 141 15.49 5.80 -1.55
C THR A 141 15.05 4.35 -1.46
N LEU A 142 14.56 3.79 -2.57
CA LEU A 142 13.99 2.45 -2.61
C LEU A 142 14.82 1.48 -3.45
N ARG A 143 14.74 0.20 -3.11
CA ARG A 143 15.18 -0.91 -3.97
C ARG A 143 14.08 -1.98 -4.06
N PRO A 144 14.18 -2.93 -5.01
CA PRO A 144 13.24 -4.04 -5.09
C PRO A 144 13.11 -4.80 -3.76
N PRO A 145 11.93 -5.36 -3.45
CA PRO A 145 11.71 -6.05 -2.19
C PRO A 145 12.49 -7.38 -2.13
N GLY A 146 13.00 -7.72 -0.96
CA GLY A 146 13.58 -9.03 -0.67
C GLY A 146 12.54 -10.13 -0.38
N GLY A 147 13.02 -11.25 0.18
CA GLY A 147 12.20 -12.47 0.37
C GLY A 147 11.01 -12.32 1.33
N TRP A 148 11.03 -11.32 2.22
CA TRP A 148 9.89 -11.04 3.13
C TRP A 148 8.60 -10.71 2.36
N TYR A 149 8.71 -10.18 1.15
CA TYR A 149 7.56 -9.72 0.37
C TYR A 149 6.69 -10.86 -0.17
N ASP A 150 7.20 -12.08 -0.23
CA ASP A 150 6.39 -13.24 -0.63
C ASP A 150 5.25 -13.51 0.36
N ALA A 151 5.39 -13.10 1.63
CA ALA A 151 4.29 -13.12 2.60
C ALA A 151 3.18 -12.08 2.31
N PHE A 152 3.46 -11.06 1.50
CA PHE A 152 2.56 -9.95 1.17
C PHE A 152 2.00 -10.02 -0.24
N ARG A 153 2.73 -10.63 -1.17
CA ARG A 153 2.35 -10.74 -2.59
C ARG A 153 0.99 -11.42 -2.73
N ASP A 154 0.11 -10.80 -3.52
CA ASP A 154 -1.25 -11.29 -3.73
C ASP A 154 -2.08 -11.46 -2.44
N ARG A 155 -1.82 -10.63 -1.43
CA ARG A 155 -2.56 -10.61 -0.16
C ARG A 155 -3.25 -9.28 0.11
N ARG A 156 -4.08 -9.28 1.15
CA ARG A 156 -4.72 -8.08 1.70
C ARG A 156 -4.18 -7.76 3.08
N LEU A 157 -3.82 -6.52 3.33
CA LEU A 157 -3.50 -6.00 4.63
C LEU A 157 -4.70 -5.23 5.20
N SER A 158 -5.32 -5.76 6.26
CA SER A 158 -6.50 -5.16 6.87
C SER A 158 -6.12 -4.04 7.83
N THR A 159 -5.76 -2.87 7.30
CA THR A 159 -5.39 -1.70 8.11
C THR A 159 -6.55 -0.75 8.40
N GLY A 160 -7.74 -0.99 7.84
CA GLY A 160 -8.88 -0.07 7.94
C GLY A 160 -8.65 1.29 7.25
N PRO A 161 -9.61 2.23 7.36
CA PRO A 161 -9.43 3.62 6.92
C PRO A 161 -8.37 4.35 7.78
N GLY A 162 -7.92 5.53 7.36
CA GLY A 162 -6.94 6.32 8.11
C GLY A 162 -5.86 6.97 7.22
N PRO A 163 -4.71 7.35 7.79
CA PRO A 163 -3.72 8.21 7.12
C PRO A 163 -3.08 7.58 5.89
N ALA A 164 -2.43 8.42 5.08
CA ALA A 164 -1.74 8.00 3.86
C ALA A 164 -0.58 7.01 4.10
N TRP A 165 -0.09 6.91 5.33
CA TRP A 165 0.91 5.92 5.71
C TRP A 165 0.77 5.48 7.17
N LEU A 166 1.33 4.30 7.49
CA LEU A 166 1.43 3.75 8.85
C LEU A 166 2.81 3.11 9.06
N LEU A 167 3.30 3.13 10.29
CA LEU A 167 4.33 2.19 10.74
C LEU A 167 3.66 1.08 11.56
N LEU A 168 3.80 -0.15 11.11
CA LEU A 168 3.30 -1.34 11.80
C LEU A 168 4.44 -2.11 12.43
N ASN A 169 4.15 -2.81 13.52
CA ASN A 169 5.10 -3.66 14.27
C ASN A 169 6.36 -2.93 14.78
N VAL A 170 6.25 -1.62 15.02
CA VAL A 170 7.24 -0.84 15.78
C VAL A 170 6.74 -0.61 17.21
N PRO A 171 7.63 -0.41 18.20
CA PRO A 171 7.22 -0.04 19.55
C PRO A 171 6.45 1.30 19.57
N GLY A 172 5.19 1.25 20.02
CA GLY A 172 4.28 2.39 19.97
C GLY A 172 3.58 2.54 18.62
N TRP A 173 2.29 2.84 18.63
CA TRP A 173 1.53 3.05 17.39
C TRP A 173 1.93 4.40 16.77
N ILE A 174 2.57 4.40 15.60
CA ILE A 174 3.01 5.61 14.91
C ILE A 174 2.36 5.69 13.53
N SER A 175 1.62 6.78 13.31
CA SER A 175 0.94 7.07 12.04
C SER A 175 1.04 8.54 11.71
N ALA A 176 0.73 8.92 10.46
CA ALA A 176 0.72 10.33 10.07
C ALA A 176 -0.17 11.16 11.01
N SER A 177 0.40 12.21 11.59
CA SER A 177 -0.35 13.27 12.27
C SER A 177 -1.10 14.05 11.20
N GLY A 178 -2.43 14.07 11.24
CA GLY A 178 -3.25 14.67 10.18
C GLY A 178 -2.95 16.16 10.00
N ALA A 179 -2.41 16.53 8.84
CA ALA A 179 -2.76 17.77 8.17
C ALA A 179 -3.91 17.41 7.22
N ALA A 180 -5.14 17.62 7.69
CA ALA A 180 -6.34 17.61 6.85
C ALA A 180 -6.50 18.99 6.19
#